data_AF-A0A5C6ZQT5-F1
#
_entry.id   AF-A0A5C6ZQT5-F1
#
_cell.length_a   1.000
_cell.length_b   1.000
_cell.length_c   1.000
_cell.angle_alpha   90.00
_cell.angle_beta   90.00
_cell.angle_gamma   90.00
#
_symmetry.space_group_name_H-M   'P 1'
#
loop_
_entity.id
_entity.type
_entity.pdbx_description
1 polymer ?
#
loop_
_entity_poly.entity_id
_entity_poly.type
_entity_poly.pdbx_seq_one_letter_code
_entity_poly.pdbx_strand_id
1 'polypeptide(L)'
;MKNVFRVSMVAILSLLAVSCGTTQTASEALAENEFRNEVYKEIATDQTKFKDFMQVVHNSAEGDKWLMKDHMQMMEDGKMMKVMKANPEMQEKMKKMMQDKMEKDPEMQKKMMDKMKAKMMEDPSMKEAMMQNMHAEMKANPEMAEKMMDKMIQFLHENPEMMDKMQAKMKAHQAEMKNNKKQ
;
A
#
# COMPACT_ATOMS: atom_id res chain seq x y z
N MET A 1 10.65 77.25 -21.80
CA MET A 1 10.37 76.44 -20.58
C MET A 1 8.99 75.76 -20.60
N LYS A 2 7.88 76.49 -20.82
CA LYS A 2 6.52 75.89 -20.83
C LYS A 2 6.33 74.68 -21.76
N ASN A 3 6.86 74.73 -22.99
CA ASN A 3 6.70 73.64 -23.95
C ASN A 3 7.57 72.41 -23.59
N VAL A 4 8.78 72.63 -23.06
CA VAL A 4 9.67 71.54 -22.59
C VAL A 4 9.06 70.84 -21.38
N PHE A 5 8.46 71.60 -20.46
CA PHE A 5 7.77 71.04 -19.29
C PHE A 5 6.52 70.24 -19.69
N ARG A 6 5.75 70.73 -20.67
CA ARG A 6 4.58 70.00 -21.20
C ARG A 6 4.98 68.71 -21.91
N VAL A 7 6.02 68.73 -22.73
CA VAL A 7 6.51 67.53 -23.42
C VAL A 7 7.07 66.51 -22.43
N SER A 8 7.82 66.95 -21.42
CA SER A 8 8.33 66.08 -20.36
C SER A 8 7.21 65.45 -19.54
N MET A 9 6.18 66.23 -19.19
CA MET A 9 5.03 65.73 -18.41
C MET A 9 4.19 64.72 -19.20
N VAL A 10 4.01 64.92 -20.51
CA VAL A 10 3.33 63.94 -21.39
C VAL A 10 4.16 62.66 -21.51
N ALA A 11 5.48 62.76 -21.69
CA ALA A 11 6.36 61.60 -21.79
C ALA A 11 6.33 60.73 -20.51
N ILE A 12 6.36 61.37 -19.34
CA ILE A 12 6.29 60.69 -18.03
C ILE A 12 4.91 60.02 -17.83
N LEU A 13 3.82 60.68 -18.22
CA LEU A 13 2.46 60.10 -18.17
C LEU A 13 2.30 58.91 -19.11
N SER A 14 2.89 58.96 -20.32
CA SER A 14 2.87 57.82 -21.24
C SER A 14 3.72 56.64 -20.78
N LEU A 15 4.81 56.87 -20.04
CA LEU A 15 5.63 55.79 -19.43
C LEU A 15 4.93 55.16 -18.22
N LEU A 16 4.19 55.95 -17.44
CA LEU A 16 3.39 55.45 -16.30
C LEU A 16 2.19 54.60 -16.75
N ALA A 17 1.66 54.81 -17.97
CA ALA A 17 0.59 53.99 -18.53
C ALA A 17 1.03 52.56 -18.92
N VAL A 18 2.34 52.32 -19.05
CA VAL A 18 2.91 50.98 -19.33
C VAL A 18 3.19 50.21 -18.04
N SER A 19 3.09 50.86 -16.87
CA SER A 19 3.55 50.30 -15.59
C SER A 19 2.45 49.70 -14.70
N CYS A 20 1.22 49.56 -15.18
CA CYS A 20 0.12 48.97 -14.40
C CYS A 20 -0.59 47.86 -15.18
N GLY A 21 -0.17 46.61 -14.94
CA GLY A 21 -0.74 45.40 -15.52
C GLY A 21 -0.14 45.08 -16.88
N THR A 22 0.40 43.87 -17.04
CA THR A 22 0.76 43.35 -18.36
C THR A 22 -0.46 43.49 -19.27
N THR A 23 -0.36 44.23 -20.37
CA THR A 23 -1.40 44.35 -21.40
C THR A 23 -1.65 43.04 -22.16
N GLN A 24 -1.05 41.96 -21.67
CA GLN A 24 -0.93 40.66 -22.30
C GLN A 24 -2.02 39.74 -21.74
N THR A 25 -2.72 39.06 -22.64
CA THR A 25 -3.70 38.03 -22.28
C THR A 25 -3.00 36.85 -21.59
N ALA A 26 -3.74 36.04 -20.83
CA ALA A 26 -3.19 34.83 -20.24
C ALA A 26 -2.58 33.89 -21.30
N SER A 27 -3.18 33.80 -22.49
CA SER A 27 -2.66 32.99 -23.59
C SER A 27 -1.32 33.51 -24.09
N GLU A 28 -1.17 34.82 -24.24
CA GLU A 28 0.09 35.41 -24.68
C GLU A 28 1.15 35.28 -23.59
N ALA A 29 0.80 35.48 -22.32
CA ALA A 29 1.74 35.35 -21.20
C ALA A 29 2.26 33.92 -21.08
N LEU A 30 1.39 32.93 -21.23
CA LEU A 30 1.76 31.51 -21.19
C LEU A 30 2.43 31.02 -22.48
N ALA A 31 2.52 31.83 -23.54
CA ALA A 31 3.32 31.48 -24.72
C ALA A 31 4.82 31.46 -24.38
N GLU A 32 5.25 32.34 -23.47
CA GLU A 32 6.63 32.40 -22.98
C GLU A 32 6.99 31.16 -22.17
N ASN A 33 7.99 30.40 -22.64
CA ASN A 33 8.34 29.10 -22.06
C ASN A 33 8.79 29.20 -20.59
N GLU A 34 9.58 30.22 -20.25
CA GLU A 34 10.12 30.42 -18.91
C GLU A 34 9.01 30.77 -17.92
N PHE A 35 8.23 31.80 -18.23
CA PHE A 35 7.08 32.21 -17.41
C PHE A 35 6.08 31.06 -17.22
N ARG A 36 5.72 30.35 -18.29
CA ARG A 36 4.81 29.20 -18.20
C ARG A 36 5.35 28.11 -17.26
N ASN A 37 6.64 27.81 -17.33
CA ASN A 37 7.26 26.80 -16.46
C ASN A 37 7.27 27.25 -15.00
N GLU A 38 7.51 28.54 -14.72
CA GLU A 38 7.42 29.09 -13.38
C GLU A 38 5.99 28.99 -12.82
N VAL A 39 4.99 29.33 -13.61
CA VAL A 39 3.57 29.16 -13.23
C VAL A 39 3.26 27.70 -12.89
N TYR A 40 3.69 26.75 -13.72
CA TYR A 40 3.47 25.32 -13.45
C TYR A 40 4.18 24.85 -12.18
N LYS A 41 5.40 25.31 -11.95
CA LYS A 41 6.16 24.99 -10.73
C LYS A 41 5.44 25.53 -9.49
N GLU A 42 5.01 26.79 -9.53
CA GLU A 42 4.28 27.45 -8.45
C GLU A 42 2.99 26.68 -8.10
N ILE A 43 2.21 26.30 -9.12
CA ILE A 43 1.00 25.48 -8.94
C ILE A 43 1.35 24.11 -8.35
N ALA A 44 2.40 23.45 -8.81
CA ALA A 44 2.75 22.10 -8.36
C ALA A 44 3.35 22.06 -6.93
N THR A 45 3.96 23.15 -6.47
CA THR A 45 4.62 23.20 -5.15
C THR A 45 3.79 23.84 -4.04
N ASP A 46 2.74 24.59 -4.38
CA ASP A 46 1.82 25.18 -3.42
C ASP A 46 0.52 24.36 -3.33
N GLN A 47 0.22 23.81 -2.15
CA GLN A 47 -0.93 22.93 -1.95
C GLN A 47 -2.27 23.62 -2.23
N THR A 48 -2.42 24.91 -1.90
CA THR A 48 -3.66 25.65 -2.09
C THR A 48 -3.87 25.91 -3.58
N LYS A 49 -2.84 26.41 -4.27
CA LYS A 49 -2.90 26.66 -5.72
C LYS A 49 -3.13 25.38 -6.50
N PHE A 50 -2.50 24.28 -6.08
CA PHE A 50 -2.73 22.96 -6.67
C PHE A 50 -4.18 22.53 -6.52
N LYS A 51 -4.78 22.66 -5.33
CA LYS A 51 -6.18 22.30 -5.09
C LYS A 51 -7.14 23.14 -5.92
N ASP A 52 -6.91 24.44 -6.00
CA ASP A 52 -7.73 25.35 -6.81
C ASP A 52 -7.64 24.99 -8.30
N PHE A 53 -6.42 24.71 -8.79
CA PHE A 53 -6.21 24.23 -10.15
C PHE A 53 -6.95 22.91 -10.41
N MET A 54 -6.85 21.94 -9.49
CA MET A 54 -7.55 20.66 -9.60
C MET A 54 -9.08 20.83 -9.61
N GLN A 55 -9.62 21.79 -8.87
CA GLN A 55 -11.04 22.12 -8.93
C GLN A 55 -11.43 22.63 -10.33
N VAL A 56 -10.60 23.46 -10.98
CA VAL A 56 -10.83 23.89 -12.36
C VAL A 56 -10.79 22.69 -13.31
N VAL A 57 -9.82 21.78 -13.15
CA VAL A 57 -9.71 20.56 -13.98
C VAL A 57 -10.95 19.68 -13.86
N HIS A 58 -11.41 19.41 -12.63
CA HIS A 58 -12.61 18.61 -12.36
C HIS A 58 -13.92 19.25 -12.80
N ASN A 59 -13.94 20.57 -13.04
CA ASN A 59 -15.10 21.26 -13.61
C ASN A 59 -15.18 21.11 -15.15
N SER A 60 -14.33 20.27 -15.76
CA SER A 60 -14.33 19.99 -17.20
C SER A 60 -14.29 18.49 -17.49
N ALA A 61 -15.13 18.03 -18.43
CA ALA A 61 -15.17 16.62 -18.83
C ALA A 61 -13.85 16.17 -19.47
N GLU A 62 -13.22 17.04 -20.26
CA GLU A 62 -11.89 16.80 -20.82
C GLU A 62 -10.82 16.69 -19.73
N GLY A 63 -10.86 17.54 -18.72
CA GLY A 63 -9.94 17.50 -17.58
C GLY A 63 -10.04 16.17 -16.83
N ASP A 64 -11.25 15.73 -16.48
CA ASP A 64 -11.47 14.42 -15.86
C ASP A 64 -10.96 13.26 -16.73
N LYS A 65 -11.16 13.33 -18.05
CA LYS A 65 -10.64 12.33 -18.99
C LYS A 65 -9.12 12.29 -18.98
N TRP A 66 -8.44 13.44 -18.92
CA TRP A 66 -6.98 13.49 -18.84
C TRP A 66 -6.46 12.91 -17.53
N LEU A 67 -7.09 13.24 -16.40
CA LEU A 67 -6.73 12.68 -15.09
C LEU A 67 -6.90 11.16 -15.07
N MET A 68 -7.99 10.65 -15.64
CA MET A 68 -8.22 9.21 -15.72
C MET A 68 -7.17 8.50 -16.58
N LYS A 69 -6.84 9.08 -17.73
CA LYS A 69 -5.79 8.54 -18.62
C LYS A 69 -4.43 8.53 -17.93
N ASP A 70 -4.07 9.61 -17.25
CA ASP A 70 -2.82 9.71 -16.50
C ASP A 70 -2.76 8.69 -15.35
N HIS A 71 -3.86 8.53 -14.60
CA HIS A 71 -3.98 7.51 -13.55
C HIS A 71 -3.77 6.09 -14.09
N MET A 72 -4.38 5.76 -15.24
CA MET A 72 -4.19 4.45 -15.90
C MET A 72 -2.73 4.25 -16.29
N GLN A 73 -2.10 5.27 -16.88
CA GLN A 73 -0.69 5.20 -17.25
C GLN A 73 0.22 5.03 -16.02
N MET A 74 -0.07 5.72 -14.90
CA MET A 74 0.68 5.55 -13.65
C MET A 74 0.57 4.13 -13.08
N MET A 75 -0.56 3.47 -13.27
CA MET A 75 -0.77 2.07 -12.89
C MET A 75 0.06 1.14 -13.78
N GLU A 76 0.02 1.34 -15.10
CA GLU A 76 0.77 0.55 -16.09
C GLU A 76 2.29 0.68 -15.91
N ASP A 77 2.79 1.90 -15.72
CA ASP A 77 4.21 2.19 -15.56
C ASP A 77 4.74 1.85 -14.15
N GLY A 78 3.88 1.35 -13.26
CA GLY A 78 4.22 0.99 -11.88
C GLY A 78 4.60 2.18 -10.98
N LYS A 79 4.44 3.42 -11.45
CA LYS A 79 4.66 4.63 -10.65
C LYS A 79 3.70 4.68 -9.45
N MET A 80 2.46 4.25 -9.64
CA MET A 80 1.47 4.15 -8.56
C MET A 80 1.97 3.28 -7.41
N MET A 81 2.60 2.14 -7.71
CA MET A 81 3.17 1.26 -6.69
C MET A 81 4.33 1.92 -5.92
N LYS A 82 5.13 2.76 -6.58
CA LYS A 82 6.21 3.51 -5.93
C LYS A 82 5.66 4.57 -4.97
N VAL A 83 4.67 5.35 -5.42
CA VAL A 83 4.01 6.37 -4.59
C VAL A 83 3.34 5.72 -3.38
N MET A 84 2.63 4.62 -3.59
CA MET A 84 1.99 3.88 -2.50
C MET A 84 3.03 3.35 -1.50
N LYS A 85 4.18 2.86 -1.98
CA LYS A 85 5.25 2.39 -1.09
C LYS A 85 5.90 3.50 -0.27
N ALA A 86 5.96 4.70 -0.82
CA ALA A 86 6.50 5.87 -0.13
C ALA A 86 5.52 6.47 0.90
N ASN A 87 4.25 6.05 0.89
CA ASN A 87 3.23 6.54 1.82
C ASN A 87 2.82 5.44 2.82
N PRO A 88 3.36 5.45 4.06
CA PRO A 88 3.08 4.43 5.07
C PRO A 88 1.61 4.42 5.52
N GLU A 89 0.94 5.58 5.57
CA GLU A 89 -0.48 5.68 5.91
C GLU A 89 -1.34 4.93 4.88
N MET A 90 -1.06 5.13 3.58
CA MET A 90 -1.76 4.41 2.52
C MET A 90 -1.47 2.90 2.57
N GLN A 91 -0.24 2.49 2.89
CA GLN A 91 0.07 1.08 3.07
C GLN A 91 -0.72 0.45 4.21
N GLU A 92 -0.78 1.11 5.36
CA GLU A 92 -1.51 0.63 6.52
C GLU A 92 -3.01 0.53 6.22
N LYS A 93 -3.57 1.57 5.59
CA LYS A 93 -4.98 1.58 5.18
C LYS A 93 -5.31 0.47 4.19
N MET A 94 -4.43 0.21 3.21
CA MET A 94 -4.63 -0.90 2.26
C MET A 94 -4.49 -2.26 2.93
N LYS A 95 -3.53 -2.43 3.85
CA LYS A 95 -3.39 -3.66 4.64
C LYS A 95 -4.64 -3.92 5.47
N LYS A 96 -5.15 -2.90 6.17
CA LYS A 96 -6.39 -2.99 6.95
C LYS A 96 -7.59 -3.34 6.08
N MET A 97 -7.74 -2.67 4.93
CA MET A 97 -8.81 -2.99 3.99
C MET A 97 -8.73 -4.42 3.46
N MET A 98 -7.52 -4.92 3.16
CA MET A 98 -7.30 -6.31 2.76
C MET A 98 -7.66 -7.28 3.89
N GLN A 99 -7.29 -6.98 5.14
CA GLN A 99 -7.65 -7.79 6.30
C GLN A 99 -9.16 -7.82 6.50
N ASP A 100 -9.84 -6.67 6.52
CA ASP A 100 -11.30 -6.57 6.68
C ASP A 100 -12.03 -7.35 5.57
N LYS A 101 -11.53 -7.27 4.33
CA LYS A 101 -12.13 -8.01 3.20
C LYS A 101 -11.91 -9.50 3.31
N MET A 102 -10.73 -9.93 3.78
CA MET A 102 -10.40 -11.33 4.01
C MET A 102 -11.20 -11.92 5.16
N GLU A 103 -11.41 -11.17 6.24
CA GLU A 103 -12.23 -11.60 7.38
C GLU A 103 -13.71 -11.76 7.00
N LYS A 104 -14.19 -10.94 6.07
CA LYS A 104 -15.58 -10.99 5.58
C LYS A 104 -15.81 -12.01 4.47
N ASP A 105 -14.74 -12.56 3.89
CA ASP A 105 -14.80 -13.54 2.80
C ASP A 105 -14.16 -14.88 3.22
N PRO A 106 -14.96 -15.80 3.80
CA PRO A 106 -14.47 -17.09 4.26
C PRO A 106 -13.95 -17.98 3.13
N GLU A 107 -14.40 -17.81 1.88
CA GLU A 107 -13.85 -18.54 0.73
C GLU A 107 -12.45 -18.04 0.38
N MET A 108 -12.25 -16.71 0.40
CA MET A 108 -10.93 -16.12 0.20
C MET A 108 -9.96 -16.52 1.32
N GLN A 109 -10.42 -16.52 2.57
CA GLN A 109 -9.62 -16.96 3.71
C GLN A 109 -9.21 -18.43 3.55
N LYS A 110 -10.15 -19.31 3.18
CA LYS A 110 -9.87 -20.73 2.94
C LYS A 110 -8.86 -20.93 1.81
N LYS A 111 -9.05 -20.26 0.67
CA LYS A 111 -8.13 -20.36 -0.48
C LYS A 111 -6.73 -19.87 -0.16
N MET A 112 -6.60 -18.82 0.67
CA MET A 112 -5.31 -18.32 1.11
C MET A 112 -4.63 -19.28 2.09
N MET A 113 -5.37 -19.81 3.06
CA MET A 113 -4.87 -20.85 3.97
C MET A 113 -4.41 -22.09 3.22
N ASP A 114 -5.18 -22.55 2.22
CA ASP A 114 -4.82 -23.69 1.39
C ASP A 114 -3.54 -23.42 0.59
N LYS A 115 -3.39 -22.22 0.02
CA LYS A 115 -2.17 -21.83 -0.71
C LYS A 115 -0.95 -21.71 0.21
N MET A 116 -1.14 -21.19 1.42
CA MET A 116 -0.09 -21.12 2.43
C MET A 116 0.33 -22.53 2.88
N LYS A 117 -0.65 -23.40 3.14
CA LYS A 117 -0.42 -24.80 3.48
C LYS A 117 0.30 -25.56 2.37
N ALA A 118 -0.07 -25.33 1.10
CA ALA A 118 0.61 -25.92 -0.05
C ALA A 118 2.08 -25.49 -0.11
N LYS A 119 2.36 -24.18 -0.02
CA LYS A 119 3.75 -23.68 0.02
C LYS A 119 4.54 -24.23 1.21
N MET A 120 3.90 -24.35 2.37
CA MET A 120 4.53 -24.92 3.57
C MET A 120 4.84 -26.42 3.40
N MET A 121 4.02 -27.16 2.64
CA MET A 121 4.31 -28.56 2.32
C MET A 121 5.42 -28.70 1.28
N GLU A 122 5.54 -27.74 0.36
CA GLU A 122 6.57 -27.70 -0.68
C GLU A 122 7.95 -27.28 -0.17
N ASP A 123 8.02 -26.46 0.90
CA ASP A 123 9.27 -25.98 1.48
C ASP A 123 9.56 -26.61 2.86
N PRO A 124 10.44 -27.62 2.92
CA PRO A 124 10.84 -28.27 4.17
C PRO A 124 11.47 -27.31 5.19
N SER A 125 12.20 -26.29 4.72
CA SER A 125 12.90 -25.34 5.58
C SER A 125 11.92 -24.41 6.30
N MET A 126 10.90 -23.95 5.57
CA MET A 126 9.82 -23.15 6.15
C MET A 126 9.00 -23.96 7.15
N LYS A 127 8.71 -25.22 6.83
CA LYS A 127 8.02 -26.13 7.75
C LYS A 127 8.80 -26.34 9.04
N GLU A 128 10.11 -26.54 8.95
CA GLU A 128 10.97 -26.78 10.11
C GLU A 128 11.08 -25.52 10.98
N ALA A 129 11.31 -24.35 10.38
CA ALA A 129 11.36 -23.08 11.10
C ALA A 129 10.05 -22.78 11.85
N MET A 130 8.91 -23.06 11.21
CA MET A 130 7.59 -22.86 11.84
C MET A 130 7.37 -23.84 13.00
N MET A 131 7.72 -25.12 12.84
CA MET A 131 7.64 -26.10 13.92
C MET A 131 8.52 -25.71 15.11
N GLN A 132 9.73 -25.21 14.85
CA GLN A 132 10.63 -24.74 15.90
C GLN A 132 10.07 -23.53 16.63
N ASN A 133 9.53 -22.54 15.90
CA ASN A 133 8.88 -21.38 16.51
C ASN A 133 7.67 -21.79 17.34
N MET A 134 6.81 -22.67 16.83
CA MET A 134 5.64 -23.16 17.57
C MET A 134 6.08 -23.91 18.84
N HIS A 135 7.14 -24.72 18.76
CA HIS A 135 7.68 -25.40 19.93
C HIS A 135 8.25 -24.40 20.95
N ALA A 136 8.96 -23.37 20.51
CA ALA A 136 9.50 -22.34 21.39
C ALA A 136 8.37 -21.56 22.10
N GLU A 137 7.31 -21.23 21.36
CA GLU A 137 6.15 -20.52 21.88
C GLU A 137 5.35 -21.37 22.89
N MET A 138 5.14 -22.66 22.59
CA MET A 138 4.55 -23.61 23.55
C MET A 138 5.39 -23.77 24.82
N LYS A 139 6.72 -23.78 24.69
CA LYS A 139 7.61 -23.88 25.85
C LYS A 139 7.59 -22.60 26.69
N ALA A 140 7.44 -21.46 26.04
CA ALA A 140 7.34 -20.16 26.72
C ALA A 140 5.94 -19.92 27.33
N ASN A 141 4.89 -20.53 26.76
CA ASN A 141 3.51 -20.37 27.20
C ASN A 141 2.85 -21.72 27.50
N PRO A 142 2.94 -22.21 28.76
CA PRO A 142 2.38 -23.50 29.16
C PRO A 142 0.85 -23.55 29.06
N GLU A 143 0.14 -22.43 29.25
CA GLU A 143 -1.33 -22.37 29.11
C GLU A 143 -1.76 -22.60 27.65
N MET A 144 -1.01 -22.02 26.70
CA MET A 144 -1.22 -22.28 25.27
C MET A 144 -0.93 -23.74 24.92
N ALA A 145 0.14 -24.31 25.49
CA ALA A 145 0.49 -25.72 25.28
C ALA A 145 -0.61 -26.66 25.79
N GLU A 146 -1.13 -26.44 26.99
CA GLU A 146 -2.21 -27.23 27.60
C GLU A 146 -3.48 -27.17 26.75
N LYS A 147 -3.93 -25.97 26.38
CA LYS A 147 -5.11 -25.77 25.53
C LYS A 147 -4.98 -26.46 24.16
N MET A 148 -3.78 -26.51 23.60
CA MET A 148 -3.53 -27.18 22.33
C MET A 148 -3.51 -28.70 22.49
N MET A 149 -2.95 -29.22 23.59
CA MET A 149 -3.04 -30.65 23.91
C MET A 149 -4.50 -31.09 24.12
N ASP A 150 -5.29 -30.32 24.85
CA ASP A 150 -6.71 -30.63 25.10
C ASP A 150 -7.51 -30.72 23.80
N LYS A 151 -7.31 -29.75 22.90
CA LYS A 151 -7.92 -29.79 21.55
C LYS A 151 -7.48 -31.01 20.75
N MET A 152 -6.22 -31.39 20.86
CA MET A 152 -5.70 -32.58 20.17
C MET A 152 -6.32 -33.86 20.73
N ILE A 153 -6.45 -33.97 22.06
CA ILE A 153 -7.11 -35.11 22.73
C ILE A 153 -8.58 -35.18 22.30
N GLN A 154 -9.29 -34.05 22.30
CA GLN A 154 -10.68 -33.99 21.86
C GLN A 154 -10.82 -34.43 20.39
N PHE A 155 -9.95 -33.94 19.50
CA PHE A 155 -9.97 -34.32 18.08
C PHE A 155 -9.71 -35.82 17.87
N LEU A 156 -8.84 -36.43 18.68
CA LEU A 156 -8.59 -37.87 18.64
C LEU A 156 -9.77 -38.67 19.18
N HIS A 157 -10.46 -38.20 20.22
CA HIS A 157 -11.70 -38.82 20.69
C HIS A 157 -12.81 -38.78 19.65
N GLU A 158 -12.89 -37.68 18.89
CA GLU A 158 -13.85 -37.52 17.79
C GLU A 158 -13.43 -38.31 16.54
N ASN A 159 -12.19 -38.80 16.46
CA ASN A 159 -11.65 -39.57 15.33
C ASN A 159 -11.02 -40.90 15.79
N PRO A 160 -11.84 -41.95 16.04
CA PRO A 160 -11.38 -43.21 16.61
C PRO A 160 -10.34 -43.94 15.75
N GLU A 161 -10.43 -43.86 14.42
CA GLU A 161 -9.42 -44.45 13.53
C GLU A 161 -8.03 -43.81 13.71
N MET A 162 -8.00 -42.50 13.97
CA MET A 162 -6.76 -41.79 14.22
C MET A 162 -6.20 -42.13 15.60
N MET A 163 -7.07 -42.27 16.60
CA MET A 163 -6.69 -42.71 17.94
C MET A 163 -6.02 -44.09 17.91
N ASP A 164 -6.61 -45.05 17.18
CA ASP A 164 -6.07 -46.41 17.03
C ASP A 164 -4.69 -46.40 16.34
N LYS A 165 -4.55 -45.65 15.24
CA LYS A 165 -3.26 -45.49 14.54
C LYS A 165 -2.20 -44.88 15.46
N MET A 166 -2.56 -43.88 16.26
CA MET A 166 -1.63 -43.24 17.20
C MET A 166 -1.22 -44.21 18.31
N GLN A 167 -2.17 -44.97 18.86
CA GLN A 167 -1.89 -45.97 19.89
C GLN A 167 -0.99 -47.08 19.36
N ALA A 168 -1.19 -47.52 18.11
CA ALA A 168 -0.34 -48.50 17.45
C ALA A 168 1.10 -47.98 17.29
N LYS A 169 1.27 -46.73 16.82
CA LYS A 169 2.60 -46.09 16.70
C LYS A 169 3.29 -45.91 18.04
N MET A 170 2.56 -45.50 19.08
CA MET A 170 3.09 -45.37 20.44
C MET A 170 3.58 -46.71 20.99
N LYS A 171 2.80 -47.79 20.80
CA LYS A 171 3.19 -49.14 21.21
C LYS A 171 4.43 -49.62 20.45
N ALA A 172 4.51 -49.39 19.15
CA ALA A 172 5.66 -49.74 18.32
C ALA A 172 6.94 -48.99 18.77
N HIS A 173 6.85 -47.67 18.94
CA HIS A 173 7.97 -46.86 19.41
C HIS A 173 8.43 -47.24 20.82
N GLN A 174 7.49 -47.55 21.72
CA GLN A 174 7.81 -48.03 23.06
C GLN A 174 8.49 -49.40 23.05
N ALA A 175 8.13 -50.29 22.10
CA ALA A 175 8.79 -51.57 21.91
C ALA A 175 10.22 -51.41 21.36
N GLU A 176 10.42 -50.51 20.39
CA GLU A 176 11.75 -50.15 19.86
C GLU A 176 12.67 -49.60 20.96
N MET A 177 12.16 -48.67 21.77
CA MET A 177 12.92 -48.08 22.89
C MET A 177 13.29 -49.11 23.97
N LYS A 178 12.45 -50.12 24.20
CA LYS A 178 12.75 -51.23 25.11
C LYS A 178 13.78 -52.20 24.54
N ASN A 179 13.79 -52.40 23.22
CA ASN A 179 14.78 -53.25 22.55
C ASN A 179 16.15 -52.55 22.47
N ASN A 180 16.20 -51.25 22.20
CA ASN A 180 17.45 -50.47 22.20
C ASN A 180 18.08 -50.26 23.59
N LYS A 181 17.31 -50.43 24.68
CA LYS A 181 17.85 -50.42 26.06
C LYS A 181 18.33 -51.78 26.56
N LYS A 182 18.18 -52.84 25.76
CA LYS A 182 18.59 -54.22 26.10
C LYS A 182 19.83 -54.71 25.31
N GLN A 183 20.39 -53.87 24.43
CA GLN A 183 21.75 -53.98 23.92
C GLN A 183 22.68 -53.09 24.76
#